data_AF-A0A1X0T7Y3-F1
#
_entry.id   AF-A0A1X0T7Y3-F1
#
_cell.length_a   1.000
_cell.length_b   1.000
_cell.length_c   1.000
_cell.angle_alpha   90.00
_cell.angle_beta   90.00
_cell.angle_gamma   90.00
#
_symmetry.space_group_name_H-M   'P 1'
#
loop_
_entity.id
_entity.type
_entity.pdbx_description
1 polymer ?
#
loop_
_entity_poly.entity_id
_entity_poly.type
_entity_poly.pdbx_seq_one_letter_code
_entity_poly.pdbx_strand_id
1 'polypeptide(L)' 'MATEALKHARFDHAQHGNYDSPDDVLKDDRLSATEKQAILEEWRSSLQHILNNDPDAPQVEATSRSLDEAVERLAGMRS' A
#
# COMPACT_ATOMS: atom_id res chain seq x y z
N MET A 1 17.79 -14.95 5.45
CA MET A 1 16.91 -15.20 4.28
C MET A 1 15.61 -14.47 4.56
N ALA A 2 15.37 -13.31 3.93
CA ALA A 2 14.27 -12.41 4.28
C ALA A 2 13.57 -11.78 3.05
N THR A 3 13.70 -12.39 1.87
CA THR A 3 13.26 -11.77 0.60
C THR A 3 12.01 -12.40 -0.01
N GLU A 4 11.45 -13.44 0.60
CA GLU A 4 10.23 -14.09 0.07
C GLU A 4 8.95 -13.46 0.65
N ALA A 5 8.97 -12.99 1.90
CA ALA A 5 7.83 -12.32 2.53
C ALA A 5 7.50 -10.93 1.93
N LEU A 6 8.51 -10.23 1.39
CA LEU A 6 8.34 -8.91 0.77
C LEU A 6 7.55 -8.97 -0.56
N LYS A 7 7.56 -10.11 -1.26
CA LYS A 7 6.85 -10.26 -2.54
C LYS A 7 5.33 -10.17 -2.42
N HIS A 8 4.78 -10.51 -1.27
CA HIS A 8 3.32 -10.49 -1.04
C HIS A 8 2.81 -9.10 -0.62
N ALA A 9 3.70 -8.22 -0.15
CA ALA A 9 3.34 -6.87 0.27
C ALA A 9 3.47 -5.86 -0.87
N ARG A 10 4.46 -6.02 -1.76
CA ARG A 10 4.72 -5.09 -2.87
C ARG A 10 3.49 -4.88 -3.77
N PHE A 11 3.20 -3.62 -4.09
CA PHE A 11 2.15 -3.23 -5.03
C PHE A 11 2.73 -2.84 -6.37
N ASP A 12 2.30 -3.51 -7.43
CA ASP A 12 2.68 -3.19 -8.80
C ASP A 12 1.52 -2.42 -9.45
N HIS A 13 1.73 -1.13 -9.71
CA HIS A 13 0.76 -0.24 -10.35
C HIS A 13 1.16 0.04 -11.80
N ALA A 14 0.28 -0.28 -12.75
CA ALA A 14 0.57 -0.21 -14.19
C ALA A 14 1.10 1.16 -14.67
N GLN A 15 0.60 2.25 -14.07
CA GLN A 15 0.95 3.62 -14.48
C GLN A 15 2.08 4.25 -13.67
N HIS A 16 2.27 3.81 -12.41
CA HIS A 16 3.13 4.52 -11.46
C HIS A 16 4.35 3.70 -11.02
N GLY A 17 4.44 2.45 -11.47
CA GLY A 17 5.53 1.54 -11.16
C GLY A 17 5.19 0.68 -9.95
N ASN A 18 6.23 0.25 -9.25
CA ASN A 18 6.09 -0.64 -8.10
C ASN A 18 6.47 0.07 -6.81
N TYR A 19 5.74 -0.26 -5.76
CA TYR A 19 5.94 0.25 -4.41
C TYR A 19 6.14 -0.90 -3.45
N ASP A 20 7.27 -0.89 -2.75
CA ASP A 20 7.58 -1.88 -1.73
C ASP A 20 6.94 -1.53 -0.38
N SER A 21 6.48 -0.29 -0.18
CA SER A 21 5.82 0.17 1.05
C SER A 21 4.83 1.33 0.79
N PRO A 22 3.75 1.46 1.59
CA PRO A 22 2.81 2.59 1.48
C PRO A 22 3.48 3.95 1.63
N ASP A 23 4.56 3.99 2.41
CA ASP A 23 5.37 5.17 2.64
C ASP A 23 6.12 5.63 1.38
N ASP A 24 6.48 4.72 0.45
CA ASP A 24 7.03 5.10 -0.86
C ASP A 24 6.02 5.89 -1.69
N VAL A 25 4.75 5.50 -1.66
CA VAL A 25 3.66 6.24 -2.34
C VAL A 25 3.53 7.64 -1.75
N LEU A 26 3.64 7.78 -0.42
CA LEU A 26 3.58 9.08 0.25
C LEU A 26 4.78 9.97 -0.07
N LYS A 27 5.96 9.38 -0.20
CA LYS A 27 7.21 10.08 -0.54
C LYS A 27 7.37 10.37 -2.02
N ASP A 28 6.55 9.79 -2.89
CA ASP A 28 6.63 10.04 -4.32
C ASP A 28 6.13 11.46 -4.65
N ASP A 29 7.07 12.37 -4.91
CA ASP A 29 6.79 13.75 -5.30
C ASP A 29 6.15 13.87 -6.70
N ARG A 30 6.17 12.79 -7.50
CA ARG A 30 5.53 12.77 -8.82
C ARG A 30 4.01 12.61 -8.72
N LEU A 31 3.52 12.14 -7.59
CA LEU A 31 2.10 11.88 -7.35
C LEU A 31 1.44 13.07 -6.65
N SER A 32 0.30 13.49 -7.17
CA SER A 32 -0.61 14.40 -6.48
C SER A 32 -1.23 13.71 -5.26
N ALA A 33 -1.70 14.49 -4.27
CA ALA A 33 -2.38 13.92 -3.11
C ALA A 33 -3.57 13.03 -3.48
N THR A 34 -4.31 13.37 -4.55
CA THR A 34 -5.40 12.53 -5.08
C THR A 34 -4.89 11.22 -5.68
N GLU A 35 -3.77 11.24 -6.40
CA GLU A 35 -3.16 10.04 -7.00
C GLU A 35 -2.61 9.11 -5.91
N LYS A 36 -1.96 9.69 -4.89
CA LYS A 36 -1.51 8.95 -3.70
C LYS A 36 -2.69 8.25 -3.04
N GLN A 37 -3.81 8.95 -2.87
CA GLN A 37 -5.00 8.37 -2.27
C GLN A 37 -5.54 7.21 -3.12
N ALA A 38 -5.69 7.39 -4.43
CA ALA A 38 -6.18 6.34 -5.32
C ALA A 38 -5.31 5.09 -5.28
N ILE A 39 -3.98 5.24 -5.32
CA ILE A 39 -3.02 4.12 -5.25
C ILE A 39 -3.14 3.39 -3.91
N LEU A 40 -3.19 4.12 -2.79
CA LEU A 40 -3.32 3.51 -1.46
C LEU A 40 -4.66 2.77 -1.31
N GLU A 41 -5.75 3.30 -1.86
CA GLU A 41 -7.06 2.63 -1.86
C GLU A 41 -7.08 1.36 -2.74
N GLU A 42 -6.53 1.42 -3.95
CA GLU A 42 -6.43 0.23 -4.82
C GLU A 42 -5.55 -0.86 -4.22
N TRP A 43 -4.43 -0.47 -3.60
CA TRP A 43 -3.56 -1.40 -2.89
C TRP A 43 -4.30 -2.05 -1.71
N ARG A 44 -5.03 -1.27 -0.92
CA ARG A 44 -5.84 -1.80 0.19
C ARG A 44 -6.87 -2.81 -0.29
N SER A 45 -7.61 -2.52 -1.36
CA SER A 45 -8.56 -3.48 -1.94
C SER A 45 -7.86 -4.76 -2.40
N SER A 46 -6.66 -4.64 -2.97
CA SER A 46 -5.86 -5.79 -3.39
C SER A 46 -5.44 -6.67 -2.21
N LEU A 47 -4.95 -6.06 -1.12
CA LEU A 47 -4.58 -6.80 0.11
C LEU A 47 -5.80 -7.42 0.80
N GLN A 48 -6.92 -6.73 0.84
CA GLN A 48 -8.16 -7.26 1.40
C GLN A 48 -8.66 -8.48 0.61
N HIS A 49 -8.51 -8.46 -0.72
CA HIS A 49 -8.80 -9.62 -1.54
C HIS A 49 -7.88 -10.80 -1.20
N ILE A 50 -6.58 -10.54 -0.96
CA ILE A 50 -5.62 -11.57 -0.55
C ILE A 50 -6.00 -12.14 0.82
N LEU A 51 -6.24 -11.29 1.84
CA LEU A 51 -6.64 -11.73 3.19
C LEU A 51 -7.94 -12.55 3.19
N ASN A 52 -8.85 -12.25 2.28
CA ASN A 52 -10.09 -13.01 2.13
C ASN A 52 -9.86 -14.42 1.55
N ASN A 53 -8.79 -14.61 0.76
CA ASN A 53 -8.42 -15.92 0.20
C ASN A 53 -7.39 -16.66 1.08
N ASP A 54 -6.51 -15.92 1.75
CA ASP A 54 -5.43 -16.42 2.60
C ASP A 54 -5.38 -15.56 3.89
N PRO A 55 -6.18 -15.92 4.91
CA PRO A 55 -6.25 -15.17 6.16
C PRO A 55 -5.00 -15.32 7.03
N ASP A 56 -4.12 -16.29 6.73
CA ASP A 56 -2.87 -16.56 7.46
C ASP A 56 -1.66 -15.85 6.82
N ALA A 57 -1.89 -14.64 6.31
CA ALA A 57 -0.88 -13.80 5.67
C ALA A 57 -0.50 -12.61 6.56
N PRO A 58 0.32 -12.80 7.62
CA PRO A 58 0.67 -11.75 8.58
C PRO A 58 1.37 -10.56 7.92
N GLN A 59 2.13 -10.78 6.84
CA GLN A 59 2.74 -9.71 6.05
C GLN A 59 1.71 -8.81 5.35
N VAL A 60 0.58 -9.38 4.90
CA VAL A 60 -0.49 -8.65 4.22
C VAL A 60 -1.28 -7.84 5.25
N GLU A 61 -1.55 -8.42 6.42
CA GLU A 61 -2.19 -7.70 7.53
C GLU A 61 -1.35 -6.50 8.01
N ALA A 62 -0.04 -6.70 8.20
CA ALA A 62 0.88 -5.63 8.59
C ALA A 62 0.95 -4.51 7.54
N THR A 63 0.95 -4.87 6.25
CA THR A 63 0.94 -3.89 5.15
C THR A 63 -0.39 -3.16 5.07
N SER A 64 -1.52 -3.85 5.27
CA SER A 64 -2.87 -3.27 5.33
C SER A 64 -2.97 -2.21 6.44
N ARG A 65 -2.43 -2.51 7.62
CA ARG A 65 -2.37 -1.53 8.73
C ARG A 65 -1.51 -0.31 8.38
N SER A 66 -0.37 -0.54 7.72
CA SER A 66 0.51 0.54 7.27
C SER A 66 -0.14 1.41 6.19
N LEU A 67 -0.99 0.83 5.34
CA LEU A 67 -1.80 1.55 4.35
C LEU A 67 -2.83 2.46 5.02
N ASP A 68 -3.56 1.96 6.02
CA ASP A 68 -4.52 2.76 6.77
C ASP A 68 -3.82 3.98 7.41
N GLU A 69 -2.68 3.78 8.05
CA GLU A 69 -1.87 4.89 8.59
C GLU A 69 -1.39 5.87 7.51
N ALA A 70 -1.04 5.37 6.32
CA ALA A 70 -0.60 6.22 5.21
C ALA A 70 -1.74 7.07 4.66
N VAL A 71 -2.94 6.52 4.56
CA VAL A 71 -4.15 7.24 4.15
C VAL A 71 -4.53 8.30 5.18
N GLU A 72 -4.45 7.98 6.48
CA GLU A 72 -4.68 8.96 7.56
C GLU A 72 -3.66 10.12 7.52
N ARG A 73 -2.38 9.80 7.33
CA ARG A 73 -1.31 10.80 7.15
C ARG A 73 -1.58 11.68 5.93
N LEU A 74 -1.97 11.09 4.81
CA LEU A 74 -2.29 11.82 3.58
C LEU A 74 -3.50 12.75 3.78
N ALA A 75 -4.54 12.29 4.49
CA ALA A 75 -5.70 13.11 4.83
C ALA A 75 -5.32 14.29 5.73
N GLY A 76 -4.45 14.07 6.72
CA GLY A 76 -3.94 15.13 7.59
C GLY A 76 -2.99 16.12 6.90
N MET A 77 -2.33 15.73 5.80
CA MET A 77 -1.54 16.66 4.98
C MET A 77 -2.40 17.54 4.06
N ARG A 78 -3.65 17.14 3.79
CA ARG A 78 -4.59 17.89 2.93
C ARG A 78 -5.44 18.92 3.68
N SER A 79 -5.48 18.86 5.01
CA SER A 79 -6.19 19.80 5.90
C SER A 79 -5.33 21.00 6.28
#